data_AF-A0A6B3I1H0-F1
#
_entry.id   AF-A0A6B3I1H0-F1
#
_cell.length_a   1.000
_cell.length_b   1.000
_cell.length_c   1.000
_cell.angle_alpha   90.00
_cell.angle_beta   90.00
_cell.angle_gamma   90.00
#
_symmetry.space_group_name_H-M   'P 1'
#
loop_
_entity.id
_entity.type
_entity.pdbx_description
1 polymer ?
#
loop_
_entity_poly.entity_id
_entity_poly.type
_entity_poly.pdbx_seq_one_letter_code
_entity_poly.pdbx_strand_id
1 'polypeptide(L)'
;GTFTDPAVRSALARAGVTVVGPRAALGEGVPSFDPFAGGHDALSGVPLVPGVRADLAAFDVPDAAALRDGGAAACVATVLAGRL
;
A
#
# COMPACT_ATOMS: atom_id res chain seq x y z
N GLY A 1 -16.03 -0.15 -7.62
CA GLY A 1 -17.38 0.31 -8.03
C GLY A 1 -17.48 1.81 -7.80
N THR A 2 -18.25 2.52 -8.62
CA THR A 2 -18.45 3.97 -8.44
C THR A 2 -19.53 4.21 -7.38
N PHE A 3 -19.18 4.88 -6.28
CA PHE A 3 -20.15 5.37 -5.30
C PHE A 3 -20.79 6.66 -5.82
N THR A 4 -21.99 6.56 -6.39
CA THR A 4 -22.69 7.69 -7.02
C THR A 4 -23.48 8.54 -6.03
N ASP A 5 -23.89 7.96 -4.90
CA ASP A 5 -24.63 8.65 -3.84
C ASP A 5 -23.73 9.65 -3.08
N PRO A 6 -24.08 10.96 -3.04
CA PRO A 6 -23.32 11.98 -2.32
C PRO A 6 -23.22 11.74 -0.81
N ALA A 7 -24.25 11.17 -0.17
CA ALA A 7 -24.26 10.87 1.26
C ALA A 7 -23.26 9.74 1.58
N VAL A 8 -23.20 8.72 0.72
CA VAL A 8 -22.23 7.63 0.84
C VAL A 8 -20.81 8.14 0.67
N ARG A 9 -20.55 8.98 -0.35
CA ARG A 9 -19.22 9.60 -0.56
C ARG A 9 -18.76 10.41 0.65
N SER A 10 -19.67 11.19 1.25
CA SER A 10 -19.39 12.02 2.42
C SER A 10 -19.11 11.18 3.67
N ALA A 11 -19.83 10.07 3.84
CA ALA A 11 -19.58 9.12 4.92
C ALA A 11 -18.19 8.45 4.78
N LEU A 12 -17.83 8.02 3.56
CA LEU A 12 -16.52 7.42 3.27
C LEU A 12 -15.37 8.39 3.55
N ALA A 13 -15.49 9.65 3.10
CA ALA A 13 -14.49 10.68 3.34
C ALA A 13 -14.27 10.93 4.85
N ARG A 14 -15.35 11.05 5.63
CA ARG A 14 -15.26 11.20 7.09
C ARG A 14 -14.66 9.98 7.78
N ALA A 15 -14.94 8.78 7.26
CA ALA A 15 -14.36 7.54 7.77
C ALA A 15 -12.90 7.33 7.35
N GLY A 16 -12.32 8.23 6.54
CA GLY A 16 -10.96 8.07 5.99
C GLY A 16 -10.85 6.95 4.95
N VAL A 17 -11.97 6.46 4.44
CA VAL A 17 -12.00 5.39 3.43
C VAL A 17 -11.77 6.00 2.06
N THR A 18 -10.71 5.54 1.38
CA THR A 18 -10.38 5.97 0.03
C THR A 18 -10.90 4.96 -0.99
N VAL A 19 -11.59 5.45 -2.00
CA VAL A 19 -12.04 4.62 -3.13
C VAL A 19 -10.86 4.45 -4.08
N VAL A 20 -10.30 3.26 -4.12
CA VAL A 20 -9.28 2.92 -5.12
C VAL A 20 -10.02 2.61 -6.42
N GLY A 21 -9.63 3.27 -7.51
CA GLY A 21 -10.14 2.96 -8.86
C GLY A 21 -9.87 1.49 -9.23
N PRO A 22 -10.42 0.99 -10.35
CA PRO A 22 -10.01 -0.32 -10.84
C PRO A 22 -8.47 -0.32 -10.93
N ARG A 23 -7.83 -1.22 -10.18
CA ARG A 23 -6.38 -1.40 -10.24
C ARG A 23 -6.04 -1.61 -11.71
N ALA A 24 -5.14 -0.77 -12.25
CA ALA A 24 -4.66 -0.90 -13.62
C ALA A 24 -4.40 -2.39 -13.88
N ALA A 25 -5.02 -2.90 -14.94
CA ALA A 25 -5.24 -4.32 -15.19
C ALA A 25 -4.09 -5.17 -14.65
N LEU A 26 -4.36 -5.98 -13.63
CA LEU A 26 -3.55 -7.16 -13.40
C LEU A 26 -3.52 -7.85 -14.77
N GLY A 27 -2.34 -7.97 -15.39
CA GLY A 27 -2.19 -8.66 -16.67
C GLY A 27 -2.87 -10.02 -16.62
N GLU A 28 -3.24 -10.60 -17.77
CA GLU A 28 -4.05 -11.82 -17.90
C GLU A 28 -3.45 -13.05 -17.19
N GLY A 29 -3.54 -13.06 -15.87
CA GLY A 29 -2.91 -14.01 -14.98
C GLY A 29 -3.82 -14.25 -13.78
N VAL A 30 -3.68 -15.43 -13.19
CA VAL A 30 -4.46 -15.84 -12.02
C VAL A 30 -4.26 -14.80 -10.91
N PRO A 31 -5.33 -14.26 -10.31
CA PRO A 31 -5.22 -13.33 -9.19
C PRO A 31 -4.46 -14.03 -8.06
N SER A 32 -3.24 -13.59 -7.83
CA SER A 32 -2.43 -14.06 -6.71
C SER A 32 -2.70 -13.18 -5.49
N PHE A 33 -3.00 -13.82 -4.37
CA PHE A 33 -3.00 -13.16 -3.06
C PHE A 33 -1.60 -13.12 -2.45
N ASP A 34 -0.60 -13.72 -3.10
CA ASP A 34 0.79 -13.60 -2.72
C ASP A 34 1.34 -12.26 -3.23
N PRO A 35 1.67 -11.30 -2.33
CA PRO A 35 2.22 -10.00 -2.72
C PRO A 35 3.59 -10.11 -3.43
N PHE A 36 4.27 -11.26 -3.36
CA PHE A 36 5.56 -11.51 -4.00
C PHE A 36 5.47 -12.27 -5.32
N ALA A 37 4.27 -12.61 -5.81
CA ALA A 37 4.09 -13.34 -7.07
C ALA A 37 4.63 -12.59 -8.30
N GLY A 38 4.86 -11.27 -8.21
CA GLY A 38 5.50 -10.45 -9.24
C GLY A 38 7.02 -10.23 -9.04
N GLY A 39 7.64 -10.92 -8.09
CA GLY A 39 9.04 -10.72 -7.69
C GLY A 39 9.19 -9.83 -6.45
N HIS A 40 10.31 -10.01 -5.74
CA HIS A 40 10.64 -9.32 -4.48
C HIS A 40 10.91 -7.82 -4.64
N ASP A 41 11.08 -7.35 -5.87
CA ASP A 41 11.23 -5.92 -6.20
C ASP A 41 9.88 -5.16 -6.07
N ALA A 42 8.79 -5.88 -5.80
CA ALA A 42 7.46 -5.32 -5.55
C ALA A 42 7.30 -4.66 -4.17
N LEU A 43 8.35 -4.61 -3.34
CA LEU A 43 8.36 -3.80 -2.12
C LEU A 43 8.28 -2.30 -2.50
N SER A 44 7.03 -1.84 -2.62
CA SER A 44 6.59 -0.46 -2.85
C SER A 44 7.05 0.18 -4.17
N GLY A 45 6.42 -0.21 -5.28
CA GLY A 45 6.56 0.47 -6.58
C GLY A 45 6.01 1.91 -6.63
N VAL A 46 5.67 2.53 -5.50
CA VAL A 46 5.31 3.95 -5.43
C VAL A 46 6.46 4.68 -4.72
N PRO A 47 7.19 5.56 -5.44
CA PRO A 47 8.26 6.33 -4.81
C PRO A 47 7.72 7.13 -3.62
N LEU A 48 8.48 7.16 -2.53
CA LEU A 48 8.21 8.05 -1.39
C LEU A 48 8.60 9.48 -1.78
N VAL A 49 7.72 10.16 -2.51
CA VAL A 49 7.88 11.54 -2.94
C VAL A 49 7.02 12.49 -2.10
N PRO A 50 7.52 13.70 -1.77
CA PRO A 50 6.69 14.72 -1.12
C PRO A 50 5.42 15.02 -1.93
N GLY A 51 4.30 15.23 -1.23
CA GLY A 51 3.01 15.57 -1.86
C GLY A 51 2.15 14.38 -2.29
N VAL A 52 2.64 13.13 -2.17
CA VAL A 52 1.78 11.94 -2.28
C VAL A 52 1.21 11.52 -0.93
N ARG A 53 0.25 10.60 -0.95
CA ARG A 53 -0.29 9.97 0.26
C ARG A 53 0.85 9.28 1.02
N ALA A 54 0.95 9.56 2.32
CA ALA A 54 1.95 8.96 3.18
C ALA A 54 1.52 7.52 3.57
N ASP A 55 1.73 6.60 2.63
CA ASP A 55 1.60 5.16 2.81
C ASP A 55 3.00 4.54 2.77
N LEU A 56 3.56 4.19 3.94
CA LEU A 56 4.93 3.65 4.06
C LEU A 56 5.07 2.71 5.26
N ALA A 57 6.12 1.90 5.27
CA ALA A 57 6.52 1.09 6.42
C ALA A 57 7.98 1.42 6.78
N ALA A 58 8.26 1.54 8.08
CA ALA A 58 9.60 1.74 8.61
C ALA A 58 10.12 0.45 9.23
N PHE A 59 11.35 0.09 8.91
CA PHE A 59 12.01 -1.13 9.35
C PHE A 59 13.28 -0.80 10.10
N ASP A 60 13.49 -1.42 11.26
CA ASP A 60 14.70 -1.24 12.06
C ASP A 60 15.77 -2.27 11.63
N VAL A 61 16.44 -1.95 10.53
CA VAL A 61 17.47 -2.79 9.91
C VAL A 61 18.60 -1.92 9.34
N PRO A 62 19.85 -2.41 9.29
CA PRO A 62 20.99 -1.61 8.85
C PRO A 62 21.01 -1.38 7.33
N ASP A 63 20.46 -2.30 6.54
CA ASP A 63 20.47 -2.22 5.08
C ASP A 63 19.34 -3.04 4.43
N ALA A 64 19.24 -2.95 3.10
CA ALA A 64 18.24 -3.66 2.30
C ALA A 64 18.49 -5.18 2.21
N ALA A 65 19.70 -5.68 2.49
CA ALA A 65 19.93 -7.11 2.57
C ALA A 65 19.31 -7.68 3.85
N ALA A 66 19.57 -7.04 4.99
CA ALA A 66 18.96 -7.39 6.27
C ALA A 66 17.42 -7.27 6.24
N LEU A 67 16.86 -6.30 5.51
CA LEU A 67 15.41 -6.21 5.28
C LEU A 67 14.85 -7.44 4.55
N ARG A 68 15.56 -7.94 3.54
CA ARG A 68 15.11 -9.11 2.76
C ARG A 68 15.09 -10.38 3.61
N ASP A 69 16.05 -10.52 4.51
CA ASP A 69 16.16 -11.68 5.40
C ASP A 69 15.15 -11.62 6.57
N GLY A 70 14.99 -10.44 7.19
CA GLY A 70 14.12 -10.24 8.35
C GLY A 70 12.65 -9.98 8.01
N GLY A 71 12.38 -9.42 6.82
CA GLY A 71 11.04 -9.14 6.32
C GLY A 71 10.18 -8.31 7.28
N ALA A 72 8.89 -8.63 7.32
CA ALA A 72 7.90 -7.91 8.12
C ALA A 72 8.17 -7.96 9.64
N ALA A 73 8.94 -8.93 10.13
CA ALA A 73 9.27 -9.03 11.56
C ALA A 73 10.13 -7.86 12.05
N ALA A 74 10.83 -7.17 11.13
CA ALA A 74 11.62 -5.98 11.45
C ALA A 74 10.85 -4.66 11.30
N CYS A 75 9.55 -4.70 10.97
CA CYS A 75 8.72 -3.51 10.84
C CYS A 75 8.43 -2.91 12.22
N VAL A 76 8.83 -1.65 12.43
CA VAL A 76 8.61 -0.92 13.68
C VAL A 76 7.44 0.05 13.61
N ALA A 77 7.03 0.42 12.40
CA ALA A 77 5.89 1.31 12.18
C ALA A 77 5.31 1.11 10.78
N THR A 78 3.99 1.17 10.69
CA THR A 78 3.28 1.29 9.41
C THR A 78 2.53 2.59 9.42
N VAL A 79 2.73 3.43 8.41
CA VAL A 79 2.00 4.68 8.25
C VAL A 79 1.03 4.51 7.09
N LEU A 80 -0.25 4.74 7.34
CA LEU A 80 -1.31 4.72 6.33
C LEU A 80 -2.02 6.07 6.32
N ALA A 81 -2.06 6.73 5.16
CA ALA A 81 -2.59 8.08 5.01
C ALA A 81 -2.05 9.10 6.03
N GLY A 82 -0.77 8.98 6.41
CA GLY A 82 -0.14 9.85 7.40
C GLY A 82 -0.50 9.53 8.86
N ARG A 83 -1.03 8.33 9.13
CA ARG A 83 -1.34 7.85 10.49
C ARG A 83 -0.54 6.60 10.80
N LEU A 84 0.08 6.59 11.98
CA LEU A 84 0.79 5.43 12.55
C LEU A 84 -0.20 4.33 12.95
#